data_AF-A0A209CC30-F1
#
_entry.id   AF-A0A209CC30-F1
#
_cell.length_a   1.000
_cell.length_b   1.000
_cell.length_c   1.000
_cell.angle_alpha   90.00
_cell.angle_beta   90.00
_cell.angle_gamma   90.00
#
_symmetry.space_group_name_H-M   'P 1'
#
loop_
_entity.id
_entity.type
_entity.pdbx_description
1 polymer ?
#
loop_
_entity_poly.entity_id
_entity_poly.type
_entity_poly.pdbx_seq_one_letter_code
_entity_poly.pdbx_strand_id
1 'polypeptide(L)'
;AAGRRFEEGRRKARLMEQEVLSRLRTLPDGDWKADETRRMIDRVRTFIGYREYPKYGIVCRFFVYKQALLAEAERLVREGVLSGKEDAFFLTFQEFHEAVRSRRVDEQLVRRREEAFRSYRALTPPRVLTSDGEALTGAYRRDDVPAGALTGLPVSAGTVEGRARVVLDMAEADLEAGDILVTVFTDPSWSPLFVGIAGLVTEVGGLMTHGAVIAREYGLPAVVGVDRATRLIRDGQRIRVHGADGYVELLP
;
A
#
# COMPACT_ATOMS: atom_id res chain seq x y z
N ALA A 1 -18.44 5.08 -12.99
CA ALA A 1 -17.72 6.32 -12.63
C ALA A 1 -16.22 6.24 -12.94
N ALA A 2 -15.52 5.17 -12.53
CA ALA A 2 -14.08 4.99 -12.78
C ALA A 2 -13.66 5.06 -14.27
N GLY A 3 -14.39 4.43 -15.19
CA GLY A 3 -14.09 4.51 -16.62
C GLY A 3 -14.05 5.95 -17.15
N ARG A 4 -15.00 6.80 -16.71
CA ARG A 4 -15.01 8.23 -17.06
C ARG A 4 -13.82 8.99 -16.48
N ARG A 5 -13.45 8.73 -15.22
CA ARG A 5 -12.27 9.34 -14.57
C ARG A 5 -10.98 8.95 -15.30
N PHE A 6 -10.85 7.69 -15.68
CA PHE A 6 -9.71 7.19 -16.46
C PHE A 6 -9.61 7.86 -17.84
N GLU A 7 -10.72 7.94 -18.58
CA GLU A 7 -10.74 8.62 -19.88
C GLU A 7 -10.41 10.10 -19.78
N GLU A 8 -10.91 10.78 -18.74
CA GLU A 8 -10.61 12.18 -18.47
C GLU A 8 -9.12 12.37 -18.13
N GLY A 9 -8.56 11.50 -17.29
CA GLY A 9 -7.13 11.47 -16.96
C GLY A 9 -6.27 11.29 -18.21
N ARG A 10 -6.65 10.36 -19.09
CA ARG A 10 -5.97 10.14 -20.38
C ARG A 10 -6.04 11.36 -21.29
N ARG A 11 -7.18 12.06 -21.33
CA ARG A 11 -7.32 13.32 -22.09
C ARG A 11 -6.43 14.43 -21.52
N LYS A 12 -6.45 14.63 -20.19
CA LYS A 12 -5.60 15.60 -19.49
C LYS A 12 -4.11 15.33 -19.75
N ALA A 13 -3.69 14.07 -19.68
CA ALA A 13 -2.30 13.67 -19.94
C ALA A 13 -1.85 13.98 -21.39
N ARG A 14 -2.73 13.78 -22.38
CA ARG A 14 -2.44 14.12 -23.79
C ARG A 14 -2.34 15.63 -24.01
N LEU A 15 -3.23 16.41 -23.39
CA LEU A 15 -3.19 17.87 -23.48
C LEU A 15 -1.91 18.43 -22.83
N MET A 16 -1.56 17.94 -21.64
CA MET A 16 -0.35 18.34 -20.93
C MET A 16 0.92 17.99 -21.74
N GLU A 17 0.95 16.81 -22.38
CA GLU A 17 2.04 16.47 -23.29
C GLU A 17 2.15 17.49 -24.44
N GLN A 18 1.05 17.81 -25.11
CA GLN A 18 1.06 18.80 -26.19
C GLN A 18 1.55 20.18 -25.71
N GLU A 19 1.13 20.60 -24.53
CA GLU A 19 1.54 21.86 -23.91
C GLU A 19 3.03 21.88 -23.54
N VAL A 20 3.55 20.82 -22.91
CA VAL A 20 4.97 20.72 -22.57
C VAL A 20 5.82 20.74 -23.84
N LEU A 21 5.41 19.98 -24.86
CA LEU A 21 6.13 19.93 -26.13
C LEU A 21 6.09 21.28 -26.87
N SER A 22 4.97 22.02 -26.83
CA SER A 22 4.90 23.34 -27.47
C SER A 22 5.79 24.37 -26.77
N ARG A 23 5.81 24.37 -25.43
CA ARG A 23 6.71 25.24 -24.64
C ARG A 23 8.18 24.91 -24.90
N LEU A 24 8.55 23.64 -24.99
CA LEU A 24 9.94 23.24 -25.27
C LEU A 24 10.41 23.75 -26.64
N ARG A 25 9.55 23.72 -27.65
CA ARG A 25 9.88 24.23 -29.00
C ARG A 25 10.17 25.73 -29.04
N THR A 26 9.68 26.51 -28.08
CA THR A 26 9.99 27.96 -28.00
C THR A 26 11.37 28.27 -27.43
N LEU A 27 12.09 27.28 -26.91
CA LEU A 27 13.43 27.45 -26.35
C LEU A 27 14.53 27.31 -27.43
N PRO A 28 15.75 27.80 -27.17
CA PRO A 28 16.92 27.47 -27.99
C PRO A 28 17.13 25.94 -28.05
N ASP A 29 17.37 25.41 -29.26
CA ASP A 29 17.41 23.97 -29.58
C ASP A 29 16.12 23.22 -29.19
N GLY A 30 14.99 23.92 -29.19
CA GLY A 30 13.72 23.44 -28.67
C GLY A 30 13.12 22.23 -29.41
N ASP A 31 13.33 22.13 -30.73
CA ASP A 31 12.81 21.02 -31.53
C ASP A 31 13.43 19.68 -31.12
N TRP A 32 14.76 19.64 -30.97
CA TRP A 32 15.46 18.45 -30.47
C TRP A 32 14.97 18.05 -29.07
N LYS A 33 14.90 19.02 -28.14
CA LYS A 33 14.44 18.79 -26.77
C LYS A 33 13.01 18.27 -26.71
N ALA A 34 12.12 18.81 -27.55
CA ALA A 34 10.74 18.36 -27.65
C ALA A 34 10.66 16.92 -28.18
N ASP A 35 11.41 16.58 -29.23
CA ASP A 35 11.43 15.22 -29.78
C ASP A 35 12.01 14.19 -28.80
N GLU A 36 13.09 14.54 -28.11
CA GLU A 36 13.67 13.70 -27.05
C GLU A 36 12.68 13.51 -25.89
N THR A 37 12.04 14.59 -25.44
CA THR A 37 11.02 14.53 -24.38
C THR A 37 9.84 13.65 -24.77
N ARG A 38 9.34 13.75 -26.01
CA ARG A 38 8.27 12.88 -26.50
C ARG A 38 8.67 11.42 -26.45
N ARG A 39 9.87 11.08 -26.94
CA ARG A 39 10.39 9.70 -26.87
C ARG A 39 10.47 9.19 -25.42
N MET A 40 10.88 10.05 -24.48
CA MET A 40 10.93 9.67 -23.06
C MET A 40 9.54 9.46 -22.47
N ILE A 41 8.57 10.32 -22.79
CA ILE A 41 7.16 10.15 -22.37
C ILE A 41 6.61 8.81 -22.88
N ASP A 42 6.81 8.50 -24.16
CA ASP A 42 6.35 7.25 -24.78
C ASP A 42 7.00 6.04 -24.12
N ARG A 43 8.32 6.09 -23.86
CA ARG A 43 9.05 5.02 -23.17
C ARG A 43 8.53 4.81 -21.76
N VAL A 44 8.34 5.87 -20.98
CA VAL A 44 7.78 5.77 -19.61
C VAL A 44 6.38 5.16 -19.67
N ARG A 45 5.47 5.68 -20.50
CA ARG A 45 4.09 5.16 -20.61
C ARG A 45 4.05 3.70 -21.06
N THR A 46 4.96 3.29 -21.93
CA THR A 46 5.05 1.91 -22.43
C THR A 46 5.49 0.94 -21.32
N PHE A 47 6.50 1.30 -20.52
CA PHE A 47 7.14 0.37 -19.59
C PHE A 47 6.72 0.53 -18.13
N ILE A 48 6.12 1.64 -17.72
CA ILE A 48 5.83 1.89 -16.29
C ILE A 48 4.87 0.85 -15.69
N GLY A 49 3.92 0.33 -16.47
CA GLY A 49 3.02 -0.74 -16.03
C GLY A 49 3.74 -2.05 -15.73
N TYR A 50 4.90 -2.30 -16.35
CA TYR A 50 5.69 -3.51 -16.10
C TYR A 50 6.33 -3.51 -14.71
N ARG A 51 6.44 -2.36 -14.04
CA ARG A 51 7.08 -2.26 -12.72
C ARG A 51 6.45 -3.18 -11.66
N GLU A 52 5.13 -3.42 -11.75
CA GLU A 52 4.38 -4.26 -10.79
C GLU A 52 4.43 -5.75 -11.17
N TYR A 53 4.81 -6.06 -12.41
CA TYR A 53 4.75 -7.42 -12.96
C TYR A 53 5.69 -8.41 -12.25
N PRO A 54 6.94 -8.06 -11.86
CA PRO A 54 7.79 -8.96 -11.10
C PRO A 54 7.18 -9.38 -9.77
N LYS A 55 6.55 -8.45 -9.03
CA LYS A 55 5.89 -8.75 -7.76
C LYS A 55 4.72 -9.72 -7.98
N TYR A 56 3.90 -9.49 -9.00
CA TYR A 56 2.83 -10.41 -9.38
C TYR A 56 3.37 -11.83 -9.66
N GLY A 57 4.41 -11.94 -10.49
CA GLY A 57 5.03 -13.22 -10.82
C GLY A 57 5.60 -13.96 -9.59
N ILE A 58 6.23 -13.25 -8.66
CA ILE A 58 6.74 -13.82 -7.41
C ILE A 58 5.59 -14.37 -6.55
N VAL A 59 4.51 -13.59 -6.36
CA VAL A 59 3.37 -14.01 -5.54
C VAL A 59 2.65 -15.21 -6.14
N CYS A 60 2.48 -15.26 -7.47
CA CYS A 60 1.93 -16.43 -8.15
C CYS A 60 2.75 -17.69 -7.88
N ARG A 61 4.09 -17.60 -7.94
CA ARG A 61 4.98 -18.72 -7.63
C ARG A 61 4.91 -19.13 -6.16
N PHE A 62 4.86 -18.16 -5.25
CA PHE A 62 4.68 -18.42 -3.82
C PHE A 62 3.38 -19.16 -3.53
N PHE A 63 2.30 -18.84 -4.25
CA PHE A 63 1.05 -19.59 -4.10
C PHE A 63 1.19 -21.05 -4.51
N VAL A 64 1.87 -21.34 -5.63
CA VAL A 64 2.16 -22.71 -6.05
C VAL A 64 3.00 -23.45 -5.00
N TYR A 65 4.05 -22.82 -4.47
CA TYR A 65 4.87 -23.41 -3.40
C TYR A 65 4.05 -23.64 -2.14
N LYS A 66 3.20 -22.70 -1.74
CA LYS A 66 2.31 -22.82 -0.58
C LYS A 66 1.38 -24.02 -0.72
N GLN A 67 0.78 -24.26 -1.90
CA GLN A 67 -0.07 -25.43 -2.12
C GLN A 67 0.71 -26.74 -1.93
N ALA A 68 1.91 -26.84 -2.51
CA ALA A 68 2.75 -28.03 -2.36
C ALA A 68 3.20 -28.25 -0.91
N LEU A 69 3.63 -27.19 -0.22
CA LEU A 69 4.07 -27.26 1.17
C LEU A 69 2.93 -27.61 2.12
N LEU A 70 1.73 -27.05 1.91
CA LEU A 70 0.56 -27.39 2.71
C LEU A 70 0.11 -28.83 2.50
N ALA A 71 0.19 -29.36 1.27
CA ALA A 71 -0.09 -30.76 1.02
C ALA A 71 0.89 -31.70 1.74
N GLU A 72 2.16 -31.30 1.89
CA GLU A 72 3.13 -32.05 2.69
C GLU A 72 2.87 -31.91 4.20
N ALA A 73 2.51 -30.71 4.66
CA ALA A 73 2.11 -30.50 6.05
C ALA A 73 0.90 -31.35 6.43
N GLU A 74 -0.08 -31.49 5.53
CA GLU A 74 -1.23 -32.38 5.71
C GLU A 74 -0.84 -33.87 5.79
N ARG A 75 0.25 -34.30 5.14
CA ARG A 75 0.79 -35.66 5.33
C ARG A 75 1.40 -35.81 6.71
N LEU A 76 2.21 -34.84 7.14
CA LEU A 76 2.81 -34.85 8.47
C LEU A 76 1.76 -34.86 9.59
N VAL A 77 0.63 -34.17 9.40
CA VAL A 77 -0.50 -34.26 10.34
C VAL A 77 -1.10 -35.67 10.37
N ARG A 78 -1.33 -36.30 9.21
CA ARG A 78 -1.84 -37.68 9.16
C ARG A 78 -0.89 -38.70 9.77
N GLU A 79 0.41 -38.44 9.70
CA GLU A 79 1.46 -39.25 10.32
C GLU A 79 1.66 -38.94 11.82
N GLY A 80 0.93 -37.98 12.37
CA GLY A 80 1.03 -37.58 13.78
C GLY A 80 2.31 -36.80 14.12
N VAL A 81 3.01 -36.27 13.12
CA VAL A 81 4.22 -35.45 13.30
C VAL A 81 3.87 -34.00 13.61
N LEU A 82 2.82 -33.45 13.00
CA LEU A 82 2.30 -32.11 13.29
C LEU A 82 0.91 -32.22 13.92
N SER A 83 0.56 -31.27 14.81
CA SER A 83 -0.78 -31.21 15.41
C SER A 83 -1.80 -30.61 14.43
N GLY A 84 -1.37 -29.62 13.65
CA GLY A 84 -2.16 -28.99 12.59
C GLY A 84 -1.30 -28.59 11.40
N LYS A 85 -1.90 -28.44 10.22
CA LYS A 85 -1.15 -28.06 9.01
C LYS A 85 -0.56 -26.65 9.08
N GLU A 86 -1.19 -25.77 9.85
CA GLU A 86 -0.74 -24.38 10.04
C GLU A 86 0.47 -24.27 10.96
N ASP A 87 0.78 -25.32 11.74
CA ASP A 87 2.02 -25.41 12.53
C ASP A 87 3.26 -25.24 11.65
N ALA A 88 3.17 -25.67 10.38
CA ALA A 88 4.22 -25.50 9.39
C ALA A 88 4.61 -24.03 9.16
N PHE A 89 3.73 -23.06 9.42
CA PHE A 89 4.03 -21.63 9.29
C PHE A 89 4.98 -21.11 10.38
N PHE A 90 5.16 -21.87 11.47
CA PHE A 90 6.07 -21.52 12.57
C PHE A 90 7.43 -22.23 12.46
N LEU A 91 7.66 -22.93 11.36
CA LEU A 91 8.93 -23.56 11.02
C LEU A 91 9.61 -22.75 9.90
N THR A 92 10.93 -22.60 10.00
CA THR A 92 11.73 -22.16 8.85
C THR A 92 11.70 -23.22 7.76
N PHE A 93 12.04 -22.83 6.53
CA PHE A 93 12.06 -23.79 5.41
C PHE A 93 12.97 -25.00 5.67
N GLN A 94 14.11 -24.78 6.35
CA GLN A 94 15.05 -25.86 6.68
C GLN A 94 14.52 -26.78 7.79
N GLU A 95 13.90 -26.21 8.84
CA GLU A 95 13.28 -27.01 9.90
C GLU A 95 12.10 -27.83 9.37
N PHE A 96 11.27 -27.25 8.49
CA PHE A 96 10.19 -27.98 7.83
C PHE A 96 10.73 -29.10 6.95
N HIS A 97 11.79 -28.84 6.17
CA HIS A 97 12.46 -29.87 5.38
C HIS A 97 12.98 -31.03 6.25
N GLU A 98 13.61 -30.72 7.38
CA GLU A 98 14.09 -31.73 8.31
C GLU A 98 12.96 -32.50 8.98
N ALA A 99 11.83 -31.85 9.29
CA ALA A 99 10.65 -32.51 9.83
C ALA A 99 10.07 -33.54 8.83
N VAL A 100 10.03 -33.18 7.54
CA VAL A 100 9.63 -34.10 6.47
C VAL A 100 10.58 -35.30 6.37
N ARG A 101 11.90 -35.07 6.50
CA ARG A 101 12.92 -36.11 6.35
C ARG A 101 12.99 -37.05 7.56
N SER A 102 12.96 -36.49 8.77
CA SER A 102 13.15 -37.21 10.03
C SER A 102 11.86 -37.72 10.65
N ARG A 103 10.70 -37.25 10.17
CA ARG A 103 9.37 -37.52 10.75
C ARG A 103 9.27 -37.11 12.22
N ARG A 104 9.97 -36.04 12.59
CA ARG A 104 9.99 -35.49 13.95
C ARG A 104 9.95 -33.98 13.91
N VAL A 105 9.27 -33.38 14.87
CA VAL A 105 9.24 -31.94 15.08
C VAL A 105 9.42 -31.63 16.56
N ASP A 106 10.01 -30.49 16.87
CA ASP A 106 9.98 -29.94 18.23
C ASP A 106 8.68 -29.14 18.41
N GLU A 107 7.67 -29.77 19.04
CA GLU A 107 6.39 -29.12 19.32
C GLU A 107 6.53 -27.90 20.26
N GLN A 108 7.50 -27.92 21.18
CA GLN A 108 7.71 -26.79 22.10
C GLN A 108 8.24 -25.58 21.34
N LEU A 109 9.07 -25.79 20.31
CA LEU A 109 9.53 -24.72 19.42
C LEU A 109 8.37 -24.10 18.65
N VAL A 110 7.48 -24.92 18.07
CA VAL A 110 6.31 -24.46 17.32
C VAL A 110 5.41 -23.59 18.21
N ARG A 111 5.02 -24.09 19.39
CA ARG A 111 4.18 -23.36 20.34
C ARG A 111 4.79 -22.03 20.76
N ARG A 112 6.08 -22.02 21.09
CA ARG A 112 6.80 -20.80 21.48
C ARG A 112 6.80 -19.75 20.37
N ARG A 113 6.97 -20.16 19.11
CA ARG A 113 6.94 -19.25 17.95
C ARG A 113 5.53 -18.76 17.64
N GLU A 114 4.53 -19.60 17.84
CA GLU A 114 3.13 -19.19 17.73
C GLU A 114 2.80 -18.10 18.77
N GLU A 115 3.15 -18.32 20.04
CA GLU A 115 2.95 -17.34 21.12
C GLU A 115 3.72 -16.05 20.85
N ALA A 116 4.99 -16.15 20.43
CA ALA A 116 5.78 -14.99 20.04
C ALA A 116 5.12 -14.22 18.89
N PHE A 117 4.66 -14.91 17.84
CA PHE A 117 3.99 -14.28 16.71
C PHE A 117 2.68 -13.59 17.10
N ARG A 118 1.91 -14.17 18.02
CA ARG A 118 0.72 -13.51 18.60
C ARG A 118 1.10 -12.20 19.29
N SER A 119 2.21 -12.18 20.04
CA SER A 119 2.70 -10.95 20.69
C SER A 119 3.12 -9.88 19.66
N TYR A 120 3.70 -10.28 18.53
CA TYR A 120 4.16 -9.35 17.49
C TYR A 120 3.04 -8.59 16.80
N ARG A 121 1.80 -9.12 16.79
CA ARG A 121 0.63 -8.44 16.23
C ARG A 121 0.30 -7.13 16.95
N ALA A 122 0.70 -6.98 18.22
CA ALA A 122 0.53 -5.74 18.97
C ALA A 122 1.62 -4.69 18.67
N LEU A 123 2.69 -5.08 17.98
CA LEU A 123 3.82 -4.21 17.66
C LEU A 123 3.62 -3.53 16.31
N THR A 124 4.06 -2.29 16.20
CA THR A 124 4.17 -1.58 14.92
C THR A 124 5.65 -1.47 14.57
N PRO A 125 6.11 -2.06 13.44
CA PRO A 125 7.52 -2.01 13.09
C PRO A 125 7.95 -0.56 12.82
N PRO A 126 9.07 -0.09 13.41
CA PRO A 126 9.56 1.26 13.14
C PRO A 126 10.15 1.34 11.73
N ARG A 127 10.21 2.56 11.18
CA ARG A 127 10.84 2.81 9.87
C ARG A 127 12.35 2.58 9.90
N VAL A 128 12.97 2.87 11.04
CA VAL A 128 14.39 2.63 11.31
C VAL A 128 14.52 2.01 12.70
N LEU A 129 15.24 0.89 12.77
CA LEU A 129 15.59 0.19 14.00
C LEU A 129 17.12 0.16 14.10
N THR A 130 17.68 0.66 15.21
CA THR A 130 19.14 0.62 15.44
C THR A 130 19.56 -0.76 15.97
N SER A 131 20.88 -1.04 15.95
CA SER A 131 21.44 -2.27 16.54
C SER A 131 21.13 -2.43 18.02
N ASP A 132 20.90 -1.32 18.71
CA ASP A 132 20.69 -1.29 20.16
C ASP A 132 19.19 -1.39 20.53
N GLY A 133 18.33 -1.57 19.52
CA GLY A 133 16.88 -1.71 19.69
C GLY A 133 16.12 -0.38 19.73
N GLU A 134 16.77 0.75 19.42
CA GLU A 134 16.10 2.04 19.35
C GLU A 134 15.23 2.13 18.09
N ALA A 135 13.95 2.45 18.30
CA ALA A 135 12.97 2.69 17.24
C ALA A 135 12.93 4.19 16.91
N LEU A 136 13.45 4.57 15.73
CA LEU A 136 13.45 5.96 15.29
C LEU A 136 12.19 6.25 14.45
N THR A 137 11.34 7.12 14.97
CA THR A 137 10.16 7.63 14.26
C THR A 137 10.44 9.05 13.78
N GLY A 138 10.30 9.28 12.47
CA GLY A 138 10.34 10.62 11.92
C GLY A 138 9.08 11.40 12.28
N ALA A 139 9.21 12.68 12.61
CA ALA A 139 8.09 13.59 12.81
C ALA A 139 8.05 14.63 11.68
N TYR A 140 6.87 14.92 11.14
CA TYR A 140 6.70 16.09 10.28
C TYR A 140 6.71 17.34 11.15
N ARG A 141 7.60 18.29 10.88
CA ARG A 141 7.56 19.63 11.47
C ARG A 141 6.93 20.55 10.43
N ARG A 142 5.66 20.92 10.66
CA ARG A 142 4.83 21.74 9.77
C ARG A 142 4.12 22.78 10.63
N ASP A 143 4.53 24.03 10.51
CA ASP A 143 3.90 25.17 11.21
C ASP A 143 2.78 25.80 10.35
N ASP A 144 2.63 25.34 9.12
CA ASP A 144 1.69 25.81 8.10
C ASP A 144 0.38 25.00 8.05
N VAL A 145 0.14 24.11 9.01
CA VAL A 145 -1.08 23.30 9.10
C VAL A 145 -1.97 23.73 10.27
N PRO A 146 -3.31 23.58 10.17
CA PRO A 146 -4.21 23.89 11.27
C PRO A 146 -3.91 23.10 12.55
N ALA A 147 -4.17 23.71 13.70
CA ALA A 147 -4.02 23.02 14.99
C ALA A 147 -4.90 21.76 15.05
N GLY A 148 -4.31 20.63 15.45
CA GLY A 148 -5.02 19.35 15.53
C GLY A 148 -5.12 18.58 14.19
N ALA A 149 -4.59 19.12 13.09
CA ALA A 149 -4.51 18.39 11.83
C ALA A 149 -3.51 17.23 11.92
N LEU A 150 -3.85 16.11 11.28
CA LEU A 150 -2.96 14.96 11.14
C LEU A 150 -2.10 15.15 9.90
N THR A 151 -0.79 15.30 10.11
CA THR A 151 0.18 15.53 9.03
C THR A 151 0.61 14.23 8.37
N GLY A 152 0.77 14.26 7.05
CA GLY A 152 1.37 13.20 6.28
C GLY A 152 2.09 13.72 5.05
N LEU A 153 2.23 12.85 4.07
CA LEU A 153 2.86 13.15 2.79
C LEU A 153 1.77 13.41 1.74
N PRO A 154 1.78 14.58 1.06
CA PRO A 154 0.86 14.84 -0.04
C PRO A 154 1.20 13.90 -1.20
N VAL A 155 0.24 13.11 -1.65
CA VAL A 155 0.45 12.21 -2.79
C VAL A 155 -0.41 12.58 -3.97
N SER A 156 -1.67 12.95 -3.78
CA SER A 156 -2.58 13.25 -4.87
C SER A 156 -3.38 14.49 -4.53
N ALA A 157 -3.27 15.51 -5.38
CA ALA A 157 -3.80 16.84 -5.12
C ALA A 157 -5.34 16.88 -5.08
N GLY A 158 -5.86 17.93 -4.43
CA GLY A 158 -7.29 18.18 -4.25
C GLY A 158 -7.69 18.15 -2.78
N THR A 159 -8.92 18.56 -2.52
CA THR A 159 -9.53 18.55 -1.19
C THR A 159 -10.86 17.84 -1.25
N VAL A 160 -11.10 16.95 -0.30
CA VAL A 160 -12.36 16.21 -0.20
C VAL A 160 -12.78 16.08 1.26
N GLU A 161 -14.09 16.16 1.47
CA GLU A 161 -14.72 15.82 2.73
C GLU A 161 -15.57 14.57 2.56
N GLY A 162 -15.59 13.75 3.61
CA GLY A 162 -16.36 12.52 3.58
C GLY A 162 -16.36 11.84 4.94
N ARG A 163 -17.14 10.76 5.01
CA ARG A 163 -17.11 9.85 6.13
C ARG A 163 -15.84 9.01 6.05
N ALA A 164 -15.08 8.97 7.13
CA ALA A 164 -13.93 8.09 7.27
C ALA A 164 -14.41 6.64 7.40
N ARG A 165 -13.81 5.75 6.63
CA ARG A 165 -13.96 4.30 6.78
C ARG A 165 -12.62 3.70 7.15
N VAL A 166 -12.50 3.29 8.40
CA VAL A 166 -11.27 2.66 8.90
C VAL A 166 -11.33 1.18 8.61
N VAL A 167 -10.56 0.72 7.62
CA VAL A 167 -10.58 -0.67 7.13
C VAL A 167 -9.21 -1.29 7.34
N LEU A 168 -9.12 -2.28 8.24
CA LEU A 168 -7.89 -3.03 8.53
C LEU A 168 -7.82 -4.36 7.77
N ASP A 169 -8.98 -4.95 7.48
CA ASP A 169 -9.13 -6.13 6.62
C ASP A 169 -10.04 -5.79 5.44
N MET A 170 -9.56 -6.05 4.22
CA MET A 170 -10.36 -5.83 3.01
C MET A 170 -11.61 -6.71 2.98
N ALA A 171 -11.61 -7.87 3.63
CA ALA A 171 -12.78 -8.74 3.72
C ALA A 171 -13.95 -8.09 4.46
N GLU A 172 -13.66 -7.11 5.32
CA GLU A 172 -14.62 -6.34 6.11
C GLU A 172 -14.91 -4.96 5.49
N ALA A 173 -14.41 -4.70 4.29
CA ALA A 173 -14.55 -3.41 3.62
C ALA A 173 -16.00 -3.16 3.18
N ASP A 174 -16.72 -2.39 3.97
CA ASP A 174 -18.02 -1.82 3.61
C ASP A 174 -17.86 -0.31 3.34
N LEU A 175 -17.87 0.03 2.05
CA LEU A 175 -17.57 1.36 1.52
C LEU A 175 -18.74 1.88 0.69
N GLU A 176 -19.16 3.11 0.99
CA GLU A 176 -20.16 3.84 0.22
C GLU A 176 -19.52 4.90 -0.68
N ALA A 177 -20.28 5.33 -1.69
CA ALA A 177 -19.84 6.42 -2.56
C ALA A 177 -19.70 7.72 -1.74
N GLY A 178 -18.49 8.30 -1.74
CA GLY A 178 -18.20 9.49 -0.94
C GLY A 178 -17.34 9.21 0.29
N ASP A 179 -17.16 7.94 0.66
CA ASP A 179 -16.32 7.58 1.80
C ASP A 179 -14.83 7.85 1.54
N ILE A 180 -14.11 8.14 2.61
CA ILE A 180 -12.65 8.28 2.63
C ILE A 180 -12.06 7.03 3.28
N LEU A 181 -11.30 6.27 2.51
CA LEU A 181 -10.64 5.07 3.01
C LEU A 181 -9.47 5.46 3.93
N VAL A 182 -9.50 4.93 5.15
CA VAL A 182 -8.41 5.03 6.12
C VAL A 182 -7.90 3.63 6.42
N THR A 183 -6.63 3.35 6.15
CA THR A 183 -6.04 2.03 6.39
C THR A 183 -4.56 2.12 6.77
N VAL A 184 -3.94 1.00 7.17
CA VAL A 184 -2.51 0.97 7.52
C VAL A 184 -1.66 1.10 6.26
N PHE A 185 -1.93 0.27 5.24
CA PHE A 185 -1.21 0.28 3.97
C PHE A 185 -2.12 -0.21 2.85
N THR A 186 -1.72 0.04 1.62
CA THR A 186 -2.40 -0.46 0.41
C THR A 186 -1.42 -1.21 -0.47
N ASP A 187 -1.90 -2.28 -1.09
CA ASP A 187 -1.18 -3.02 -2.13
C ASP A 187 -2.09 -3.17 -3.38
N PRO A 188 -1.62 -3.82 -4.47
CA PRO A 188 -2.43 -3.99 -5.67
C PRO A 188 -3.81 -4.60 -5.49
N SER A 189 -4.02 -5.44 -4.46
CA SER A 189 -5.32 -6.05 -4.17
C SER A 189 -6.38 -5.06 -3.69
N TRP A 190 -5.97 -3.88 -3.19
CA TRP A 190 -6.89 -2.81 -2.75
C TRP A 190 -7.47 -1.99 -3.91
N SER A 191 -6.89 -2.08 -5.11
CA SER A 191 -7.27 -1.27 -6.28
C SER A 191 -8.77 -1.28 -6.62
N PRO A 192 -9.51 -2.40 -6.49
CA PRO A 192 -10.95 -2.42 -6.73
C PRO A 192 -11.73 -1.46 -5.82
N LEU A 193 -11.30 -1.29 -4.57
CA LEU A 193 -11.97 -0.40 -3.61
C LEU A 193 -11.81 1.07 -3.96
N PHE A 194 -10.74 1.45 -4.67
CA PHE A 194 -10.46 2.84 -5.04
C PHE A 194 -11.52 3.43 -5.99
N VAL A 195 -12.30 2.58 -6.65
CA VAL A 195 -13.39 3.02 -7.53
C VAL A 195 -14.55 3.63 -6.75
N GLY A 196 -14.80 3.17 -5.53
CA GLY A 196 -15.93 3.59 -4.70
C GLY A 196 -15.66 4.82 -3.82
N ILE A 197 -14.39 5.06 -3.48
CA ILE A 197 -14.01 6.08 -2.50
C ILE A 197 -13.84 7.47 -3.13
N ALA A 198 -13.88 8.48 -2.27
CA ALA A 198 -13.66 9.88 -2.61
C ALA A 198 -12.27 10.39 -2.19
N GLY A 199 -11.61 9.73 -1.22
CA GLY A 199 -10.25 10.06 -0.79
C GLY A 199 -9.55 8.88 -0.11
N LEU A 200 -8.24 9.03 0.12
CA LEU A 200 -7.39 7.99 0.72
C LEU A 200 -6.47 8.56 1.81
N VAL A 201 -6.44 7.89 2.95
CA VAL A 201 -5.49 8.13 4.04
C VAL A 201 -4.80 6.82 4.43
N THR A 202 -3.48 6.79 4.46
CA THR A 202 -2.73 5.61 4.95
C THR A 202 -1.67 5.94 5.98
N GLU A 203 -1.43 5.01 6.92
CA GLU A 203 -0.35 5.15 7.91
C GLU A 203 1.04 4.91 7.31
N VAL A 204 1.12 4.03 6.32
CA VAL A 204 2.33 3.67 5.61
C VAL A 204 2.10 3.90 4.12
N GLY A 205 3.07 4.57 3.50
CA GLY A 205 3.05 4.86 2.07
C GLY A 205 4.13 5.85 1.70
N GLY A 206 4.37 5.99 0.40
CA GLY A 206 5.32 6.94 -0.15
C GLY A 206 4.86 7.44 -1.52
N LEU A 207 5.50 8.49 -2.02
CA LEU A 207 5.11 9.20 -3.24
C LEU A 207 4.90 8.29 -4.46
N MET A 208 5.64 7.19 -4.55
CA MET A 208 5.66 6.29 -5.71
C MET A 208 5.07 4.90 -5.42
N THR A 209 4.51 4.70 -4.23
CA THR A 209 3.85 3.43 -3.86
C THR A 209 2.59 3.21 -4.70
N HIS A 210 2.13 1.95 -4.77
CA HIS A 210 0.95 1.56 -5.55
C HIS A 210 -0.25 2.47 -5.26
N GLY A 211 -0.65 2.58 -3.98
CA GLY A 211 -1.79 3.42 -3.58
C GLY A 211 -1.63 4.89 -3.99
N ALA A 212 -0.43 5.45 -3.89
CA ALA A 212 -0.17 6.84 -4.29
C ALA A 212 -0.32 7.07 -5.80
N VAL A 213 0.14 6.13 -6.63
CA VAL A 213 0.00 6.21 -8.09
C VAL A 213 -1.46 6.04 -8.51
N ILE A 214 -2.13 5.03 -7.97
CA ILE A 214 -3.54 4.78 -8.29
C ILE A 214 -4.44 5.91 -7.81
N ALA A 215 -4.16 6.52 -6.66
CA ALA A 215 -4.88 7.70 -6.20
C ALA A 215 -4.79 8.87 -7.20
N ARG A 216 -3.60 9.13 -7.77
CA ARG A 216 -3.43 10.16 -8.82
C ARG A 216 -4.16 9.80 -10.11
N GLU A 217 -4.09 8.54 -10.54
CA GLU A 217 -4.74 8.08 -11.76
C GLU A 217 -6.26 8.23 -11.69
N TYR A 218 -6.86 7.98 -10.52
CA TYR A 218 -8.28 8.19 -10.28
C TYR A 218 -8.65 9.62 -9.85
N GLY A 219 -7.66 10.51 -9.67
CA GLY A 219 -7.88 11.88 -9.20
C GLY A 219 -8.47 11.93 -7.78
N LEU A 220 -8.13 10.97 -6.93
CA LEU A 220 -8.54 10.91 -5.53
C LEU A 220 -7.59 11.74 -4.68
N PRO A 221 -8.05 12.76 -3.93
CA PRO A 221 -7.22 13.43 -2.94
C PRO A 221 -6.69 12.42 -1.92
N ALA A 222 -5.38 12.43 -1.70
CA ALA A 222 -4.76 11.42 -0.86
C ALA A 222 -3.55 11.94 -0.09
N VAL A 223 -3.46 11.48 1.16
CA VAL A 223 -2.36 11.75 2.10
C VAL A 223 -1.90 10.42 2.68
N VAL A 224 -0.61 10.12 2.58
CA VAL A 224 -0.05 8.85 3.08
C VAL A 224 0.99 9.10 4.16
N GLY A 225 1.37 8.05 4.90
CA GLY A 225 2.37 8.21 5.93
C GLY A 225 1.88 9.01 7.13
N VAL A 226 0.56 9.05 7.37
CA VAL A 226 -0.07 9.75 8.50
C VAL A 226 0.05 8.87 9.74
N ASP A 227 0.90 9.27 10.68
CA ASP A 227 1.17 8.46 11.87
C ASP A 227 -0.11 8.13 12.65
N ARG A 228 -0.32 6.84 12.96
CA ARG A 228 -1.46 6.33 13.74
C ARG A 228 -2.85 6.75 13.22
N ALA A 229 -3.00 7.03 11.93
CA ALA A 229 -4.26 7.45 11.32
C ALA A 229 -5.45 6.55 11.68
N THR A 230 -5.27 5.22 11.66
CA THR A 230 -6.33 4.24 11.95
C THR A 230 -6.76 4.23 13.42
N ARG A 231 -5.96 4.80 14.31
CA ARG A 231 -6.25 4.93 15.75
C ARG A 231 -6.78 6.32 16.11
N LEU A 232 -6.32 7.35 15.40
CA LEU A 232 -6.69 8.74 15.66
C LEU A 232 -8.00 9.13 14.98
N ILE A 233 -8.26 8.60 13.77
CA ILE A 233 -9.52 8.81 13.05
C ILE A 233 -10.50 7.73 13.49
N ARG A 234 -11.68 8.13 13.97
CA ARG A 234 -12.73 7.16 14.34
C ARG A 234 -13.48 6.72 13.08
N ASP A 235 -13.81 5.44 13.02
CA ASP A 235 -14.66 4.92 11.95
C ASP A 235 -16.03 5.64 11.94
N GLY A 236 -16.48 6.05 10.77
CA GLY A 236 -17.69 6.85 10.58
C GLY A 236 -17.55 8.35 10.82
N GLN A 237 -16.42 8.83 11.36
CA GLN A 237 -16.19 10.26 11.61
C GLN A 237 -16.08 11.04 10.30
N ARG A 238 -16.60 12.28 10.26
CA ARG A 238 -16.34 13.16 9.12
C ARG A 238 -14.91 13.69 9.18
N ILE A 239 -14.20 13.61 8.05
CA ILE A 239 -12.84 14.14 7.92
C ILE A 239 -12.72 14.95 6.63
N ARG A 240 -11.76 15.87 6.59
CA ARG A 240 -11.34 16.58 5.39
C ARG A 240 -9.91 16.21 5.04
N VAL A 241 -9.67 15.75 3.82
CA VAL A 241 -8.34 15.39 3.32
C VAL A 241 -7.85 16.47 2.37
N HIS A 242 -6.69 17.05 2.67
CA HIS A 242 -5.99 18.02 1.82
C HIS A 242 -4.79 17.34 1.18
N GLY A 243 -5.03 16.75 0.01
CA GLY A 243 -4.02 15.93 -0.67
C GLY A 243 -2.90 16.72 -1.34
N ALA A 244 -3.10 18.03 -1.57
CA ALA A 244 -2.05 18.93 -2.07
C ALA A 244 -1.08 19.35 -0.96
N ASP A 245 -1.62 19.71 0.21
CA ASP A 245 -0.84 20.25 1.33
C ASP A 245 -0.30 19.15 2.26
N GLY A 246 -0.93 17.97 2.24
CA GLY A 246 -0.45 16.78 2.94
C GLY A 246 -0.94 16.68 4.38
N TYR A 247 -2.20 17.03 4.66
CA TYR A 247 -2.77 16.89 6.00
C TYR A 247 -4.25 16.51 5.98
N VAL A 248 -4.74 16.03 7.11
CA VAL A 248 -6.13 15.61 7.33
C VAL A 248 -6.70 16.37 8.53
N GLU A 249 -7.88 16.97 8.38
CA GLU A 249 -8.62 17.58 9.48
C GLU A 249 -9.70 16.62 9.99
N LEU A 250 -9.82 16.53 11.31
CA LEU A 250 -10.94 15.89 11.97
C LEU A 250 -12.08 16.89 12.09
N LEU A 251 -13.24 16.59 11.49
CA LEU A 251 -14.40 17.47 11.56
C LEU A 251 -15.26 17.12 12.80
N PRO A 252 -16.02 18.09 13.34
CA PRO A 252 -16.98 17.86 14.43
C PRO A 252 -18.07 16.84 14.09
#